data_AF-A0AAJ2EZJ0-F1
#
_entry.id   AF-A0AAJ2EZJ0-F1
#
_cell.length_a   1.000
_cell.length_b   1.000
_cell.length_c   1.000
_cell.angle_alpha   90.00
_cell.angle_beta   90.00
_cell.angle_gamma   90.00
#
_symmetry.space_group_name_H-M   'P 1'
#
loop_
_entity.id
_entity.type
_entity.pdbx_description
1 polymer ?
#
loop_
_entity_poly.entity_id
_entity_poly.type
_entity_poly.pdbx_seq_one_letter_code
_entity_poly.pdbx_strand_id
1 'polypeptide(L)'
;MSLSSDLTIAQLNPDGSVPVPQAPDAAANAAAETLQREAQFEALKAQVEGLQEILAKPLNDILAEHDKFKEMAAAWDSFGAMWMLSQRAMRRVAMDLAATQGVSEEEVVARALAYANQVLNTEDEDLGGTIAPAQLAHIARHKAFLRKQFR
;
A
#
# COMPACT_ATOMS: atom_id res chain seq x y z
N MET A 1 -32.12 66.57 -46.04
CA MET A 1 -30.92 65.89 -46.58
C MET A 1 -29.71 66.72 -46.23
N SER A 2 -28.98 66.37 -45.17
CA SER A 2 -27.60 66.84 -44.97
C SER A 2 -26.85 65.76 -44.21
N LEU A 3 -25.96 65.07 -44.92
CA LEU A 3 -25.09 64.04 -44.38
C LEU A 3 -23.91 64.76 -43.72
N SER A 4 -23.93 64.91 -42.39
CA SER A 4 -22.73 65.27 -41.64
C SER A 4 -21.79 64.08 -41.64
N SER A 5 -20.91 64.04 -42.65
CA SER A 5 -19.78 63.12 -42.67
C SER A 5 -18.75 63.63 -41.66
N ASP A 6 -18.68 63.01 -40.49
CA ASP A 6 -17.58 63.23 -39.54
C ASP A 6 -16.27 62.73 -40.16
N LEU A 7 -15.57 63.62 -40.86
CA LEU A 7 -14.25 63.39 -41.43
C LEU A 7 -13.23 63.32 -40.29
N THR A 8 -12.93 62.10 -39.83
CA THR A 8 -11.82 61.85 -38.91
C THR A 8 -10.49 61.92 -39.67
N ILE A 9 -9.65 62.91 -39.37
CA ILE A 9 -8.30 63.04 -39.92
C ILE A 9 -7.39 62.05 -39.19
N ALA A 10 -6.90 61.01 -39.88
CA ALA A 10 -5.98 60.04 -39.30
C ALA A 10 -4.60 60.69 -39.07
N GLN A 11 -4.10 60.65 -37.83
CA GLN A 11 -2.73 61.08 -37.52
C GLN A 11 -1.73 60.02 -37.97
N LEU A 12 -0.64 60.43 -38.65
CA LEU A 12 0.42 59.51 -39.09
C LEU A 12 1.22 58.97 -37.90
N ASN A 13 1.69 57.74 -38.04
CA ASN A 13 2.64 57.13 -37.10
C ASN A 13 4.00 57.88 -37.13
N PRO A 14 4.85 57.71 -36.11
CA PRO A 14 6.14 58.41 -36.01
C PRO A 14 7.13 58.14 -37.15
N ASP A 15 6.94 57.08 -37.94
CA ASP A 15 7.76 56.75 -39.12
C ASP A 15 7.21 57.32 -40.44
N GLY A 16 6.08 58.05 -40.40
CA GLY A 16 5.43 58.62 -41.58
C GLY A 16 4.46 57.66 -42.31
N SER A 17 4.12 56.52 -41.73
CA SER A 17 3.04 55.64 -42.21
C SER A 17 1.65 56.09 -41.73
N VAL A 18 0.62 55.84 -42.55
CA VAL A 18 -0.79 56.05 -42.15
C VAL A 18 -1.22 54.87 -41.26
N PRO A 19 -1.87 55.08 -40.10
CA PRO A 19 -2.44 53.98 -39.32
C PRO A 19 -3.52 53.32 -40.16
N VAL A 20 -3.21 52.14 -40.69
CA VAL A 20 -4.20 51.29 -41.33
C VAL A 20 -5.11 50.79 -40.20
N PRO A 21 -6.45 50.96 -40.29
CA PRO A 21 -7.35 50.31 -39.35
C PRO A 21 -6.99 48.82 -39.29
N GLN A 22 -6.75 48.30 -38.10
CA GLN A 22 -6.55 46.85 -37.94
C GLN A 22 -7.74 46.17 -38.61
N ALA A 23 -7.46 45.38 -39.65
CA ALA A 23 -8.51 44.66 -40.35
C ALA A 23 -9.31 43.88 -39.28
N PRO A 24 -10.65 43.94 -39.28
CA PRO A 24 -11.46 43.22 -38.30
C PRO A 24 -11.09 41.73 -38.22
N ASP A 25 -10.58 41.17 -39.32
CA ASP A 25 -10.06 39.81 -39.42
C ASP A 25 -8.83 39.56 -38.54
N ALA A 26 -7.94 40.55 -38.33
CA ALA A 26 -6.75 40.40 -37.47
C ALA A 26 -7.12 40.39 -35.98
N ALA A 27 -8.08 41.21 -35.58
CA ALA A 27 -8.62 41.20 -34.21
C ALA A 27 -9.46 39.94 -33.95
N ALA A 28 -10.22 39.48 -34.95
CA ALA A 28 -10.97 38.22 -34.88
C ALA A 28 -10.03 37.00 -34.79
N ASN A 29 -8.94 36.97 -35.54
CA ASN A 29 -7.94 35.90 -35.48
C ASN A 29 -7.19 35.88 -34.15
N ALA A 30 -6.82 37.05 -33.60
CA ALA A 30 -6.19 37.13 -32.27
C ALA A 30 -7.15 36.64 -31.16
N ALA A 31 -8.43 37.01 -31.23
CA ALA A 31 -9.46 36.53 -30.32
C ALA A 31 -9.69 35.00 -30.45
N ALA A 32 -9.65 34.48 -31.68
CA ALA A 32 -9.75 33.04 -31.95
C ALA A 32 -8.54 32.26 -31.42
N GLU A 33 -7.33 32.81 -31.54
CA GLU A 33 -6.11 32.23 -30.97
C GLU A 33 -6.14 32.22 -29.44
N THR A 34 -6.63 33.28 -28.78
CA THR A 34 -6.80 33.29 -27.33
C THR A 34 -7.82 32.26 -26.87
N LEU A 35 -8.97 32.15 -27.55
CA LEU A 35 -9.98 31.12 -27.27
C LEU A 35 -9.43 29.71 -27.46
N GLN A 36 -8.61 29.49 -28.49
CA GLN A 36 -7.95 28.19 -28.71
C GLN A 36 -6.92 27.87 -27.62
N ARG A 37 -6.16 28.85 -27.14
CA ARG A 37 -5.22 28.65 -26.02
C ARG A 37 -5.95 28.35 -24.71
N GLU A 38 -7.05 29.05 -24.43
CA GLU A 38 -7.90 28.77 -23.28
C GLU A 38 -8.48 27.36 -23.36
N ALA A 39 -8.98 26.94 -24.53
CA ALA A 39 -9.47 25.58 -24.74
C ALA A 39 -8.38 24.52 -24.56
N GLN A 40 -7.15 24.77 -25.02
CA GLN A 40 -6.01 23.87 -24.80
C GLN A 40 -5.61 23.81 -23.32
N PHE A 41 -5.66 24.94 -22.62
CA PHE A 41 -5.35 25.00 -21.19
C PHE A 41 -6.37 24.22 -20.37
N GLU A 42 -7.66 24.37 -20.65
CA GLU A 42 -8.73 23.60 -20.00
C GLU A 42 -8.61 22.11 -20.31
N ALA A 43 -8.28 21.74 -21.55
CA ALA A 43 -8.04 20.33 -21.91
C ALA A 43 -6.82 19.74 -21.16
N LEU A 44 -5.75 20.52 -20.98
CA LEU A 44 -4.57 20.09 -20.24
C LEU A 44 -4.86 19.97 -18.74
N LYS A 45 -5.61 20.93 -18.18
CA LYS A 45 -6.05 20.90 -16.78
C LYS A 45 -6.91 19.66 -16.50
N ALA A 46 -7.86 19.36 -17.38
CA ALA A 46 -8.68 18.15 -17.27
C ALA A 46 -7.84 16.86 -17.33
N GLN A 47 -6.81 16.81 -18.16
CA GLN A 47 -5.87 15.67 -18.19
C GLN A 47 -5.07 15.54 -16.89
N VAL A 48 -4.58 16.66 -16.34
CA VAL A 48 -3.85 16.66 -15.07
C VAL A 48 -4.75 16.22 -13.91
N GLU A 49 -5.98 16.72 -13.85
CA GLU A 49 -6.96 16.31 -12.82
C GLU A 49 -7.28 14.82 -12.94
N GLY A 50 -7.52 14.31 -14.15
CA GLY A 50 -7.76 12.88 -14.37
C GLY A 50 -6.57 12.00 -13.98
N LEU A 51 -5.34 12.44 -14.29
CA LEU A 51 -4.13 11.72 -13.85
C LEU A 51 -3.95 11.77 -12.34
N GLN A 52 -4.24 12.91 -11.71
CA GLN A 52 -4.15 13.07 -10.27
C GLN A 52 -5.15 12.17 -9.54
N GLU A 53 -6.37 12.02 -10.06
CA GLU A 53 -7.39 11.11 -9.52
C GLU A 53 -6.94 9.64 -9.62
N ILE A 54 -6.42 9.21 -10.77
CA ILE A 54 -5.93 7.85 -10.97
C ILE A 54 -4.76 7.53 -10.03
N LEU A 55 -3.85 8.48 -9.80
CA LEU A 55 -2.69 8.30 -8.93
C LEU A 55 -3.04 8.40 -7.43
N ALA A 56 -4.03 9.23 -7.06
CA ALA A 56 -4.45 9.38 -5.68
C ALA A 56 -5.20 8.14 -5.16
N LYS A 57 -5.98 7.47 -6.02
CA LYS A 57 -6.77 6.30 -5.66
C LYS A 57 -5.96 5.16 -4.99
N PRO A 58 -4.89 4.60 -5.59
CA PRO A 58 -4.14 3.52 -4.96
C PRO A 58 -3.46 3.96 -3.66
N LEU A 59 -3.02 5.22 -3.55
CA LEU A 59 -2.42 5.74 -2.34
C LEU A 59 -3.45 5.83 -1.20
N ASN A 60 -4.66 6.31 -1.51
CA ASN A 60 -5.76 6.35 -0.56
C ASN A 60 -6.18 4.95 -0.10
N ASP A 61 -6.24 3.99 -1.01
CA ASP A 61 -6.58 2.59 -0.68
C ASP A 61 -5.53 1.97 0.26
N ILE A 62 -4.23 2.19 -0.01
CA ILE A 62 -3.14 1.71 0.86
C ILE A 62 -3.20 2.38 2.24
N LEU A 63 -3.41 3.70 2.28
CA LEU A 63 -3.49 4.46 3.53
C LEU A 63 -4.72 4.07 4.36
N ALA A 64 -5.84 3.72 3.72
CA ALA A 64 -7.04 3.27 4.40
C ALA A 64 -6.82 1.97 5.20
N GLU A 65 -5.92 1.09 4.74
CA GLU A 65 -5.59 -0.16 5.43
C GLU A 65 -4.36 -0.08 6.34
N HIS A 66 -3.61 1.01 6.28
CA HIS A 66 -2.33 1.16 6.98
C HIS A 66 -2.43 0.99 8.50
N ASP A 67 -3.46 1.57 9.14
CA ASP A 67 -3.64 1.43 10.59
C ASP A 67 -4.01 -0.01 10.98
N LYS A 68 -4.81 -0.69 10.15
CA LYS A 68 -5.09 -2.11 10.31
C LYS A 68 -3.83 -2.96 10.19
N PHE A 69 -2.91 -2.63 9.26
CA PHE A 69 -1.62 -3.32 9.17
C PHE A 69 -0.76 -3.12 10.43
N LYS A 70 -0.74 -1.91 11.00
CA LYS A 70 -0.03 -1.63 12.27
C LYS A 70 -0.61 -2.42 13.43
N GLU A 71 -1.94 -2.46 13.55
CA GLU A 71 -2.62 -3.25 14.59
C GLU A 71 -2.30 -4.74 14.46
N MET A 72 -2.38 -5.28 13.23
CA MET A 72 -2.03 -6.68 12.97
C MET A 72 -0.56 -6.96 13.28
N ALA A 73 0.36 -6.07 12.90
CA ALA A 73 1.78 -6.23 13.22
C ALA A 73 2.04 -6.23 14.72
N ALA A 74 1.42 -5.32 15.48
CA ALA A 74 1.52 -5.30 16.94
C ALA A 74 0.90 -6.55 17.58
N ALA A 75 -0.22 -7.04 17.05
CA ALA A 75 -0.82 -8.29 17.51
C ALA A 75 0.13 -9.49 17.28
N TRP A 76 0.77 -9.59 16.11
CA TRP A 76 1.75 -10.63 15.82
C TRP A 76 2.99 -10.54 16.71
N ASP A 77 3.50 -9.34 16.98
CA ASP A 77 4.64 -9.13 17.88
C ASP A 77 4.30 -9.60 19.31
N SER A 78 3.15 -9.16 19.84
CA SER A 78 2.69 -9.57 21.17
C SER A 78 2.43 -11.08 21.27
N PHE A 79 1.87 -11.69 20.22
CA PHE A 79 1.67 -13.13 20.12
C PHE A 79 3.02 -13.88 20.12
N GLY A 80 4.00 -13.41 19.34
CA GLY A 80 5.34 -13.97 19.31
C GLY A 80 6.03 -13.90 20.68
N ALA A 81 5.93 -12.77 21.38
CA ALA A 81 6.46 -12.61 22.72
C ALA A 81 5.82 -13.57 23.73
N MET A 82 4.48 -13.67 23.72
CA MET A 82 3.73 -14.60 24.58
C MET A 82 4.11 -16.06 24.30
N TRP A 83 4.22 -16.44 23.02
CA TRP A 83 4.62 -17.78 22.61
C TRP A 83 6.03 -18.13 23.08
N MET A 84 7.00 -17.22 22.92
CA MET A 84 8.36 -17.45 23.41
C MET A 84 8.42 -17.58 24.94
N LEU A 85 7.64 -16.77 25.65
CA LEU A 85 7.52 -16.86 27.11
C LEU A 85 6.92 -18.21 27.53
N SER A 86 5.82 -18.64 26.90
CA SER A 86 5.19 -19.92 27.21
C SER A 86 6.12 -21.10 26.91
N GLN A 87 6.86 -21.06 25.80
CA GLN A 87 7.85 -22.08 25.46
C GLN A 87 8.97 -22.15 26.52
N ARG A 88 9.47 -21.01 27.02
CA ARG A 88 10.47 -20.99 28.11
C ARG A 88 9.91 -21.53 29.42
N ALA A 89 8.69 -21.14 29.79
CA ALA A 89 8.05 -21.61 31.01
C ALA A 89 7.83 -23.13 30.98
N MET A 90 7.28 -23.65 29.88
CA MET A 90 7.07 -25.09 29.68
C MET A 90 8.39 -25.86 29.65
N ARG A 91 9.44 -25.33 29.00
CA ARG A 91 10.77 -25.94 29.04
C ARG A 91 11.30 -26.03 30.46
N ARG A 92 11.14 -24.99 31.28
CA ARG A 92 11.60 -25.03 32.68
C ARG A 92 10.91 -26.14 33.47
N VAL A 93 9.58 -26.23 33.36
CA VAL A 93 8.79 -27.29 34.01
C VAL A 93 9.24 -28.68 33.54
N ALA A 94 9.45 -28.86 32.23
CA ALA A 94 9.92 -30.13 31.69
C ALA A 94 11.29 -30.53 32.24
N MET A 95 12.23 -29.58 32.37
CA MET A 95 13.56 -29.86 32.94
C MET A 95 13.50 -30.16 34.44
N ASP A 96 12.66 -29.45 35.20
CA ASP A 96 12.46 -29.74 36.62
C ASP A 96 11.89 -31.16 36.82
N LEU A 97 10.90 -31.55 36.02
CA LEU A 97 10.34 -32.90 36.03
C LEU A 97 11.36 -33.97 35.56
N ALA A 98 12.18 -33.68 34.56
CA ALA A 98 13.22 -34.58 34.08
C ALA A 98 14.27 -34.84 35.16
N ALA A 99 14.70 -33.79 35.86
CA ALA A 99 15.64 -33.90 36.97
C ALA A 99 15.09 -34.78 38.10
N THR A 100 13.80 -34.69 38.43
CA THR A 100 13.18 -35.59 39.43
C THR A 100 13.18 -37.06 39.00
N GLN A 101 13.21 -37.33 37.70
CA GLN A 101 13.24 -38.66 37.10
C GLN A 101 14.67 -39.13 36.77
N GLY A 102 15.69 -38.32 37.02
CA GLY A 102 17.08 -38.62 36.67
C GLY A 102 17.36 -38.60 35.16
N VAL A 103 16.50 -37.98 34.36
CA VAL A 103 16.65 -37.85 32.91
C VAL A 103 17.47 -36.60 32.59
N SER A 104 18.42 -36.71 31.66
CA SER A 104 19.26 -35.57 31.26
C SER A 104 18.50 -34.58 30.39
N GLU A 105 18.95 -33.32 30.38
CA GLU A 105 18.40 -32.29 29.47
C GLU A 105 18.53 -32.70 28.00
N GLU A 106 19.67 -33.31 27.62
CA GLU A 106 19.94 -33.77 26.26
C GLU A 106 18.89 -34.79 25.79
N GLU A 107 18.54 -35.74 26.66
CA GLU A 107 17.52 -36.75 26.35
C GLU A 107 16.13 -36.12 26.21
N VAL A 108 15.79 -35.16 27.05
CA VAL A 108 14.52 -34.43 26.96
C VAL A 108 14.42 -33.63 25.66
N VAL A 109 15.50 -32.95 25.27
CA VAL A 109 15.57 -32.19 24.01
C VAL A 109 15.47 -33.14 22.81
N ALA A 110 16.20 -34.26 22.82
CA ALA A 110 16.14 -35.26 21.76
C ALA A 110 14.72 -35.82 21.59
N ARG A 111 14.03 -36.12 22.70
CA ARG A 111 12.63 -36.57 22.68
C ARG A 111 11.69 -35.50 22.12
N ALA A 112 11.85 -34.24 22.53
CA ALA A 112 11.04 -33.14 22.02
C ALA A 112 11.19 -32.95 20.50
N LEU A 113 12.42 -33.06 19.99
CA LEU A 113 12.69 -33.01 18.54
C LEU A 113 12.10 -34.21 17.80
N ALA A 114 12.15 -35.40 18.38
CA ALA A 114 11.54 -36.59 17.80
C ALA A 114 10.01 -36.42 17.70
N TYR A 115 9.36 -35.96 18.77
CA TYR A 115 7.91 -35.69 18.77
C TYR A 115 7.51 -34.61 17.76
N ALA A 116 8.26 -33.51 17.67
CA ALA A 116 8.02 -32.48 16.66
C ALA A 116 8.11 -33.06 15.24
N ASN A 117 9.14 -33.87 14.96
CA ASN A 117 9.29 -34.51 13.67
C ASN A 117 8.19 -35.53 13.36
N GLN A 118 7.70 -36.27 14.36
CA GLN A 118 6.57 -37.20 14.18
C GLN A 118 5.30 -36.43 13.80
N VAL A 119 4.94 -35.39 14.54
CA VAL A 119 3.77 -34.53 14.22
C VAL A 119 3.87 -33.91 12.83
N LEU A 120 5.07 -33.48 12.44
CA LEU A 120 5.28 -32.85 11.15
C LEU A 120 5.25 -33.85 9.99
N ASN A 121 5.73 -35.07 10.16
CA ASN A 121 5.89 -36.03 9.06
C ASN A 121 4.80 -37.12 9.00
N THR A 122 3.98 -37.26 10.04
CA THR A 122 2.82 -38.17 10.08
C THR A 122 1.52 -37.37 9.97
N GLU A 123 0.53 -37.90 9.24
CA GLU A 123 -0.76 -37.22 8.98
C GLU A 123 -1.56 -37.03 10.29
N ASP A 124 -1.73 -38.10 11.07
CA ASP A 124 -2.65 -38.16 12.23
C ASP A 124 -1.95 -38.14 13.60
N GLU A 125 -0.64 -37.93 13.65
CA GLU A 125 0.08 -37.86 14.93
C GLU A 125 -0.24 -36.55 15.65
N ASP A 126 -0.80 -36.67 16.85
CA ASP A 126 -1.00 -35.59 17.81
C ASP A 126 -0.29 -35.93 19.13
N LEU A 127 0.24 -34.91 19.80
CA LEU A 127 0.89 -35.06 21.11
C LEU A 127 -0.14 -35.20 22.25
N GLY A 128 -1.43 -35.15 21.90
CA GLY A 128 -2.54 -35.20 22.83
C GLY A 128 -2.66 -33.92 23.67
N GLY A 129 -3.45 -34.00 24.74
CA GLY A 129 -3.76 -32.86 25.59
C GLY A 129 -4.95 -32.03 25.08
N THR A 130 -5.21 -30.92 25.76
CA THR A 130 -6.34 -30.03 25.47
C THR A 130 -5.92 -28.92 24.49
N ILE A 131 -5.57 -29.30 23.27
CA ILE A 131 -5.36 -28.34 22.17
C ILE A 131 -6.69 -28.09 21.48
N ALA A 132 -7.01 -26.82 21.21
CA ALA A 132 -8.23 -26.48 20.48
C ALA A 132 -8.15 -27.02 19.03
N PRO A 133 -9.21 -27.65 18.48
CA PRO A 133 -9.19 -28.19 17.11
C PRO A 133 -8.74 -27.19 16.03
N ALA A 134 -9.03 -25.89 16.24
CA ALA A 134 -8.60 -24.82 15.35
C ALA A 134 -7.07 -24.65 15.28
N GLN A 135 -6.35 -24.90 16.38
CA GLN A 135 -4.89 -24.84 16.45
C GLN A 135 -4.26 -26.05 15.73
N LEU A 136 -4.84 -27.25 15.88
CA LEU A 136 -4.42 -28.44 15.12
C LEU A 136 -4.59 -28.21 13.61
N ALA A 137 -5.73 -27.67 13.19
CA ALA A 137 -5.97 -27.30 11.81
C ALA A 137 -4.99 -26.21 11.31
N HIS A 138 -4.58 -25.28 12.18
CA HIS A 138 -3.60 -24.26 11.84
C HIS A 138 -2.20 -24.86 11.63
N ILE A 139 -1.75 -25.76 12.50
CA ILE A 139 -0.50 -26.51 12.34
C ILE A 139 -0.53 -27.30 11.03
N ALA A 140 -1.62 -28.02 10.75
CA ALA A 140 -1.80 -28.79 9.52
C ALA A 140 -1.59 -27.93 8.26
N ARG A 141 -2.19 -26.72 8.21
CA ARG A 141 -2.01 -25.78 7.09
C ARG A 141 -0.55 -25.34 6.88
N HIS A 142 0.25 -25.32 7.94
CA HIS A 142 1.63 -24.82 7.90
C HIS A 142 2.70 -25.93 7.99
N LYS A 143 2.31 -27.23 8.05
CA LYS A 143 3.23 -28.37 8.16
C LYS A 143 4.38 -28.31 7.15
N ALA A 144 4.10 -27.98 5.90
CA ALA A 144 5.12 -27.90 4.85
C ALA A 144 6.19 -26.83 5.12
N PHE A 145 5.80 -25.69 5.70
CA PHE A 145 6.74 -24.64 6.11
C PHE A 145 7.54 -25.08 7.34
N LEU A 146 6.86 -25.61 8.35
CA LEU A 146 7.49 -26.06 9.60
C LEU A 146 8.51 -27.18 9.35
N ARG A 147 8.23 -28.15 8.47
CA ARG A 147 9.19 -29.21 8.10
C ARG A 147 10.54 -28.68 7.63
N LYS A 148 10.60 -27.49 7.03
CA LYS A 148 11.88 -26.90 6.59
C LYS A 148 12.71 -26.35 7.77
N GLN A 149 12.05 -25.97 8.86
CA GLN A 149 12.68 -25.39 10.04
C GLN A 149 13.16 -26.44 11.05
N PHE A 150 12.56 -27.64 11.04
CA PHE A 150 12.88 -28.75 11.95
C PHE A 150 13.78 -29.83 11.33
N ARG A 151 14.40 -29.54 10.18
CA ARG A 151 15.41 -30.41 9.53
C ARG A 151 16.77 -30.28 10.18
#